data_AF-A0A093EM90-F1
#
_entry.id   AF-A0A093EM90-F1
#
_cell.length_a   1.000
_cell.length_b   1.000
_cell.length_c   1.000
_cell.angle_alpha   90.00
_cell.angle_beta   90.00
_cell.angle_gamma   90.00
#
_symmetry.space_group_name_H-M   'P 1'
#
loop_
_entity.id
_entity.type
_entity.pdbx_description
1 polymer ?
#
loop_
_entity_poly.entity_id
_entity_poly.type
_entity_poly.pdbx_seq_one_letter_code
_entity_poly.pdbx_strand_id
1 'polypeptide(L)'
;MGDLKSGFEEVDGVRLGYLIIKGKQMFALSQVFTDLLKNIPRTTVHKRMDHLKVKKHHCDLEELRKLKAINSIAFHAAKCTLISREDVEALYTSCKTERVLKTKRRKI
;
A
#
# COMPACT_ATOMS: atom_id res chain seq x y z
N MET A 1 -6.87 -18.65 18.98
CA MET A 1 -6.05 -17.45 18.68
C MET A 1 -5.52 -17.64 17.28
N GLY A 2 -6.11 -16.98 16.29
CA GLY A 2 -5.76 -17.24 14.88
C GLY A 2 -4.45 -16.56 14.52
N ASP A 3 -3.41 -17.32 14.19
CA ASP A 3 -2.15 -16.79 13.72
C ASP A 3 -2.29 -16.12 12.35
N LEU A 4 -2.73 -14.85 12.34
CA LEU A 4 -2.54 -13.93 11.22
C LEU A 4 -1.08 -13.97 10.75
N LYS A 5 -0.81 -14.61 9.60
CA LYS A 5 0.56 -14.73 9.08
C LYS A 5 1.05 -13.37 8.59
N SER A 6 2.25 -12.98 8.98
CA SER A 6 2.90 -11.74 8.52
C SER A 6 4.26 -12.04 7.92
N GLY A 7 4.73 -11.16 7.04
CA GLY A 7 6.01 -11.31 6.37
C GLY A 7 6.41 -10.06 5.61
N PHE A 8 7.42 -10.19 4.76
CA PHE A 8 7.87 -9.15 3.85
C PHE A 8 7.85 -9.66 2.43
N GLU A 9 7.45 -8.81 1.49
CA GLU A 9 7.49 -9.10 0.07
C GLU A 9 8.05 -7.93 -0.70
N GLU A 10 8.80 -8.23 -1.76
CA GLU A 10 9.39 -7.23 -2.63
C GLU A 10 8.42 -6.87 -3.75
N VAL A 11 8.05 -5.59 -3.81
CA VAL A 11 7.16 -5.03 -4.84
C VAL A 11 7.92 -3.91 -5.53
N ASP A 12 8.25 -4.10 -6.82
CA ASP A 12 9.04 -3.16 -7.62
C ASP A 12 10.38 -2.74 -6.96
N GLY A 13 11.08 -3.71 -6.36
CA GLY A 13 12.35 -3.47 -5.66
C GLY A 13 12.22 -2.82 -4.28
N VAL A 14 10.99 -2.71 -3.75
CA VAL A 14 10.72 -2.18 -2.41
C VAL A 14 10.22 -3.30 -1.51
N ARG A 15 10.88 -3.50 -0.36
CA ARG A 15 10.49 -4.49 0.63
C ARG A 15 9.33 -3.99 1.50
N LEU A 16 8.13 -4.47 1.23
CA LEU A 16 6.91 -4.08 1.94
C LEU A 16 6.49 -5.17 2.94
N GLY A 17 6.10 -4.76 4.15
CA GLY A 17 5.50 -5.67 5.11
C GLY A 17 4.06 -6.02 4.70
N TYR A 18 3.70 -7.30 4.81
CA TYR A 18 2.35 -7.78 4.56
C TYR A 18 1.79 -8.58 5.72
N LEU A 19 0.47 -8.63 5.76
CA LEU A 19 -0.33 -9.46 6.64
C LEU A 19 -1.31 -10.29 5.81
N ILE A 20 -1.49 -11.57 6.15
CA ILE A 20 -2.49 -12.44 5.53
C ILE A 20 -3.79 -12.29 6.33
N ILE A 21 -4.77 -11.60 5.75
CA ILE A 21 -6.11 -11.46 6.32
C ILE A 21 -7.07 -12.24 5.44
N LYS A 22 -7.78 -13.21 6.02
CA LYS A 22 -8.75 -14.06 5.30
C LYS A 22 -8.16 -14.71 4.03
N GLY A 23 -6.88 -15.12 4.09
CA GLY A 23 -6.16 -15.74 2.98
C GLY A 23 -5.66 -14.76 1.90
N LYS A 24 -5.81 -13.44 2.09
CA LYS A 24 -5.33 -12.43 1.14
C LYS A 24 -4.14 -11.66 1.69
N GLN A 25 -3.16 -11.40 0.83
CA GLN A 25 -2.02 -10.53 1.13
C GLN A 25 -2.48 -9.07 1.19
N MET A 26 -2.29 -8.49 2.36
CA MET A 26 -2.68 -7.12 2.68
C MET A 26 -1.45 -6.33 3.08
N PHE A 27 -1.25 -5.18 2.47
CA PHE A 27 -0.11 -4.29 2.67
C PHE A 27 -0.53 -3.01 3.37
N ALA A 28 0.33 -2.52 4.27
CA ALA A 28 0.10 -1.25 4.96
C ALA A 28 0.17 -0.08 3.98
N LEU A 29 -0.97 0.60 3.81
CA LEU A 29 -1.10 1.74 2.91
C LEU A 29 -0.08 2.84 3.28
N SER A 30 0.16 3.05 4.58
CA SER A 30 1.17 4.00 5.06
C SER A 30 2.57 3.67 4.54
N GLN A 31 2.95 2.39 4.52
CA GLN A 31 4.25 1.95 4.04
C GLN A 31 4.35 2.04 2.51
N VAL A 32 3.29 1.64 1.81
CA VAL A 32 3.18 1.81 0.34
C VAL A 32 3.38 3.29 -0.03
N PHE A 33 2.85 4.22 0.76
CA PHE A 33 3.07 5.64 0.55
C PHE A 33 4.49 6.12 0.77
N THR A 34 5.15 5.66 1.83
CA THR A 34 6.49 6.13 2.19
C THR A 34 7.60 5.49 1.36
N ASP A 35 7.39 4.24 0.92
CA ASP A 35 8.46 3.46 0.31
C ASP A 35 8.25 3.35 -1.21
N LEU A 36 7.06 2.90 -1.64
CA LEU A 36 6.74 2.64 -3.05
C LEU A 36 6.34 3.91 -3.80
N LEU A 37 5.44 4.71 -3.23
CA LEU A 37 4.87 5.92 -3.86
C LEU A 37 5.47 7.21 -3.29
N LYS A 38 6.68 7.15 -2.73
CA LYS A 38 7.35 8.26 -2.02
C LYS A 38 7.45 9.57 -2.80
N ASN A 39 7.46 9.47 -4.13
CA ASN A 39 7.60 10.60 -5.06
C ASN A 39 6.26 11.05 -5.66
N ILE A 40 5.13 10.64 -5.09
CA ILE A 40 3.78 10.93 -5.62
C ILE A 40 2.95 11.62 -4.54
N PRO A 41 2.31 12.76 -4.83
CA PRO A 41 1.49 13.44 -3.85
C PRO A 41 0.36 12.54 -3.34
N ARG A 42 0.17 12.49 -2.02
CA ARG A 42 -0.91 11.69 -1.38
C ARG A 42 -2.29 11.98 -1.96
N THR A 43 -2.56 13.24 -2.32
CA THR A 43 -3.81 13.66 -2.97
C THR A 43 -4.04 12.98 -4.33
N THR A 44 -2.97 12.77 -5.12
CA THR A 44 -3.05 12.09 -6.41
C THR A 44 -3.37 10.62 -6.20
N VAL A 45 -2.69 9.97 -5.26
CA VAL A 45 -2.94 8.57 -4.96
C VAL A 45 -4.34 8.35 -4.40
N HIS A 46 -4.85 9.21 -3.51
CA HIS A 46 -6.23 9.10 -3.04
C HIS A 46 -7.24 9.19 -4.19
N LYS A 47 -7.10 10.18 -5.10
CA LYS A 47 -7.93 10.26 -6.31
C LYS A 47 -7.82 9.00 -7.17
N ARG A 48 -6.61 8.44 -7.30
CA ARG A 48 -6.35 7.20 -8.05
C ARG A 48 -7.01 5.99 -7.39
N MET A 49 -6.95 5.89 -6.07
CA MET A 49 -7.66 4.85 -5.31
C MET A 49 -9.15 4.93 -5.54
N ASP A 50 -9.74 6.13 -5.55
CA ASP A 50 -11.17 6.32 -5.80
C ASP A 50 -11.53 5.94 -7.25
N HIS A 51 -10.70 6.32 -8.22
CA HIS A 51 -10.89 5.94 -9.63
C HIS A 51 -10.77 4.42 -9.86
N LEU A 52 -9.81 3.77 -9.21
CA LEU A 52 -9.58 2.33 -9.27
C LEU A 52 -10.55 1.54 -8.37
N LYS A 53 -11.42 2.23 -7.60
CA LYS A 53 -12.34 1.63 -6.63
C LYS A 53 -11.63 0.68 -5.64
N VAL A 54 -10.43 1.08 -5.20
CA VAL A 54 -9.59 0.30 -4.27
C VAL A 54 -10.32 0.07 -2.96
N LYS A 55 -10.40 -1.20 -2.53
CA LYS A 55 -11.01 -1.57 -1.25
C LYS A 55 -10.00 -1.36 -0.12
N LYS A 56 -10.33 -0.43 0.77
CA LYS A 56 -9.55 -0.11 1.96
C LYS A 56 -10.04 -0.97 3.12
N HIS A 57 -9.16 -1.80 3.67
CA HIS A 57 -9.44 -2.55 4.89
C HIS A 57 -8.90 -1.76 6.09
N HIS A 58 -9.75 -1.39 7.04
CA HIS A 58 -9.30 -0.72 8.25
C HIS A 58 -8.76 -1.75 9.24
N CYS A 59 -7.57 -1.50 9.79
CA CYS A 59 -6.95 -2.45 10.71
C CYS A 59 -7.73 -2.56 12.01
N ASP A 60 -7.95 -3.79 12.44
CA ASP A 60 -8.32 -4.11 13.81
C ASP A 60 -7.11 -4.03 14.74
N LEU A 61 -7.35 -4.03 16.06
CA LEU A 61 -6.28 -3.95 17.07
C LEU A 61 -5.27 -5.10 16.96
N GLU A 62 -5.71 -6.31 16.59
CA GLU A 62 -4.82 -7.47 16.39
C GLU A 62 -3.93 -7.31 15.15
N GLU A 63 -4.50 -6.84 14.04
CA GLU A 63 -3.78 -6.58 12.79
C GLU A 63 -2.75 -5.46 12.99
N LEU A 64 -3.16 -4.39 13.68
CA LEU A 64 -2.29 -3.29 14.04
C LEU A 64 -1.11 -3.75 14.92
N ARG A 65 -1.35 -4.60 15.91
CA ARG A 65 -0.28 -5.16 16.76
C ARG A 65 0.70 -6.01 15.94
N LYS A 66 0.23 -6.83 15.01
CA LYS A 66 1.13 -7.64 14.16
C LYS A 66 1.95 -6.81 13.19
N LEU A 67 1.34 -5.80 12.56
CA LEU A 67 2.09 -4.88 11.69
C LEU A 67 3.17 -4.10 12.46
N LYS A 68 2.90 -3.74 13.73
CA LYS A 68 3.91 -3.15 14.62
C LYS A 68 5.02 -4.15 14.95
N ALA A 69 4.69 -5.42 15.20
CA ALA A 69 5.68 -6.45 15.51
C ALA A 69 6.68 -6.68 14.36
N ILE A 70 6.25 -6.53 13.10
CA ILE A 70 7.14 -6.62 11.92
C ILE A 70 7.73 -5.26 11.49
N ASN A 71 7.57 -4.20 12.27
CA ASN A 71 8.03 -2.84 11.93
C ASN A 71 7.53 -2.33 10.56
N SER A 72 6.40 -2.84 10.07
CA SER A 72 5.79 -2.38 8.81
C SER A 72 5.08 -1.03 8.99
N ILE A 73 4.70 -0.70 10.22
CA ILE A 73 4.11 0.60 10.58
C ILE A 73 4.79 1.19 11.81
N ALA A 74 4.70 2.51 11.95
CA ALA A 74 5.21 3.20 13.13
C ALA A 74 4.55 2.67 14.41
N PHE A 75 5.34 2.49 15.48
CA PHE A 75 4.85 1.99 16.77
C PHE A 75 3.72 2.85 17.36
N HIS A 76 3.75 4.16 17.09
CA HIS A 76 2.74 5.13 17.50
C HIS A 76 1.50 5.21 16.58
N ALA A 77 1.44 4.41 15.51
CA ALA A 77 0.28 4.42 14.62
C ALA A 77 -0.97 3.97 15.38
N ALA A 78 -1.97 4.85 15.45
CA ALA A 78 -3.27 4.59 16.06
C ALA A 78 -4.31 4.10 15.03
N LYS A 79 -4.08 4.38 13.74
CA LYS A 79 -4.92 3.95 12.62
C LYS A 79 -4.02 3.44 11.52
N CYS A 80 -4.37 2.28 10.96
CA CYS A 80 -3.71 1.73 9.79
C CYS A 80 -4.79 1.26 8.80
N THR A 81 -4.51 1.48 7.53
CA THR A 81 -5.34 0.99 6.43
C THR A 81 -4.50 0.01 5.64
N LEU A 82 -5.10 -1.13 5.33
CA LEU A 82 -4.54 -2.18 4.52
C LEU A 82 -5.18 -2.18 3.14
N ILE A 83 -4.39 -2.49 2.12
CA ILE A 83 -4.84 -2.67 0.75
C ILE A 83 -4.31 -3.98 0.20
N SER A 84 -5.06 -4.60 -0.72
CA SER A 84 -4.66 -5.88 -1.30
C SER A 84 -3.44 -5.71 -2.21
N ARG A 85 -2.70 -6.80 -2.44
CA ARG A 85 -1.62 -6.84 -3.43
C ARG A 85 -2.05 -6.28 -4.79
N GLU A 86 -3.20 -6.73 -5.28
CA GLU A 86 -3.76 -6.34 -6.57
C GLU A 86 -3.96 -4.82 -6.64
N ASP A 87 -4.47 -4.23 -5.55
CA ASP A 87 -4.65 -2.78 -5.46
C ASP A 87 -3.31 -2.02 -5.41
N VAL A 88 -2.29 -2.55 -4.72
CA VAL A 88 -0.93 -1.96 -4.68
C VAL A 88 -0.35 -1.90 -6.09
N GLU A 89 -0.39 -3.02 -6.82
CA GLU A 89 0.14 -3.12 -8.18
C GLU A 89 -0.64 -2.22 -9.16
N ALA A 90 -1.97 -2.17 -9.03
CA ALA A 90 -2.81 -1.27 -9.82
C ALA A 90 -2.50 0.21 -9.56
N LEU A 91 -2.34 0.60 -8.29
CA LEU A 91 -1.95 1.97 -7.91
C LEU A 91 -0.57 2.34 -8.45
N TYR A 92 0.40 1.43 -8.29
CA TYR A 92 1.76 1.63 -8.77
C TYR A 92 1.80 1.78 -10.29
N THR A 93 1.14 0.86 -11.00
CA THR A 93 1.04 0.89 -12.47
C THR A 93 0.34 2.16 -12.94
N SER A 94 -0.80 2.53 -12.33
CA SER A 94 -1.51 3.75 -12.70
C SER A 94 -0.66 5.01 -12.47
N CYS A 95 0.15 5.02 -11.42
CA CYS A 95 1.08 6.11 -11.11
C CYS A 95 2.26 6.19 -12.10
N LYS A 96 2.78 5.03 -12.53
CA LYS A 96 3.88 4.93 -13.50
C LYS A 96 3.44 5.31 -14.91
N THR A 97 2.27 4.84 -15.35
CA THR A 97 1.71 5.16 -16.69
C THR A 97 1.47 6.66 -16.86
N GLU A 98 1.04 7.38 -15.82
CA GLU A 98 0.90 8.83 -15.90
C GLU A 98 2.22 9.57 -16.09
N ARG A 99 3.32 9.11 -15.48
CA ARG A 99 4.64 9.71 -15.71
C ARG A 99 5.04 9.58 -17.18
N VAL A 100 4.77 8.44 -17.80
CA VAL A 100 5.04 8.23 -19.24
C VAL A 100 4.18 9.18 -20.10
N LEU A 101 2.91 9.36 -19.76
CA LEU A 101 1.99 10.22 -20.52
C LEU A 101 2.30 11.72 -20.35
N LYS A 102 2.67 12.18 -19.16
CA LYS A 102 3.05 13.60 -18.94
C LYS A 102 4.34 13.97 -19.67
N THR A 103 5.31 13.06 -19.77
CA THR A 103 6.55 13.31 -20.52
C THR A 103 6.31 13.37 -22.03
N LYS A 104 5.35 12.59 -22.56
CA LYS A 104 4.95 12.69 -23.98
C LYS A 104 4.22 13.99 -24.31
N ARG A 105 3.42 14.53 -23.38
CA ARG A 105 2.65 15.77 -23.60
C ARG A 105 3.47 17.08 -23.59
N ARG A 106 4.73 17.06 -23.12
CA ARG A 106 5.63 18.22 -23.19
C ARG A 106 6.51 18.24 -24.46
N LYS A 107 6.31 17.30 -25.39
CA LYS A 107 7.02 17.21 -26.67
C LYS A 107 6.15 17.59 -27.87
N ILE A 108 5.09 18.35 -27.66
CA ILE A 108 4.29 18.98 -28.71
C ILE A 108 4.34 20.48 -28.48
#